data_AF-A0A7W4W4S8-F1
#
_entry.id   AF-A0A7W4W4S8-F1
#
_cell.length_a   1.000
_cell.length_b   1.000
_cell.length_c   1.000
_cell.angle_alpha   90.00
_cell.angle_beta   90.00
_cell.angle_gamma   90.00
#
_symmetry.space_group_name_H-M   'P 1'
#
loop_
_entity.id
_entity.type
_entity.pdbx_description
1 polymer ?
#
loop_
_entity_poly.entity_id
_entity_poly.type
_entity_poly.pdbx_seq_one_letter_code
_entity_poly.pdbx_strand_id
1 'polypeptide(L)'
;MNSLPPVFLPDAFDRIADDLARDGYSLCDSLVPEDLLWALYERVGPRSRAGFKRAGVGREDSFRVSERLRSDTIHWLDHDYPAESAYLHWMEQLRLELNRRLMLGLFDFECHFARYKRGAFYKTHLDAFAGQTNRILSSVLYLNPTWAPDWGGELVMYRNFDGDVVETVAPLFGRLVLFLSERFPHEVKPARRQRYSVAGWFRVREIL
;
A
#
# COMPACT_ATOMS: atom_id res chain seq x y z
N MET A 1 -3.29 -8.97 27.02
CA MET A 1 -1.92 -9.38 26.67
C MET A 1 -1.23 -8.15 26.11
N ASN A 2 -0.29 -7.57 26.85
CA ASN A 2 0.46 -6.40 26.42
C ASN A 2 1.39 -6.82 25.28
N SER A 3 0.99 -6.57 24.04
CA SER A 3 1.94 -6.52 22.93
C SER A 3 2.89 -5.36 23.21
N LEU A 4 4.18 -5.67 23.34
CA LEU A 4 5.23 -4.65 23.39
C LEU A 4 5.07 -3.73 22.17
N PRO A 5 5.25 -2.41 22.32
CA PRO A 5 5.22 -1.52 21.16
C PRO A 5 6.31 -1.99 20.17
N PRO A 6 6.03 -1.98 18.86
CA PRO A 6 7.01 -2.35 17.86
C PRO A 6 8.28 -1.51 18.05
N VAL A 7 9.42 -2.19 18.19
CA VAL A 7 10.72 -1.53 18.31
C VAL A 7 11.09 -1.02 16.93
N PHE A 8 10.98 0.29 16.72
CA PHE A 8 11.42 0.93 15.49
C PHE A 8 12.91 1.20 15.56
N LEU A 9 13.63 0.93 14.47
CA LEU A 9 15.01 1.36 14.30
C LEU A 9 14.99 2.82 13.79
N PRO A 10 15.44 3.82 14.56
CA PRO A 10 15.37 5.24 14.17
C PRO A 10 15.96 5.52 12.77
N ASP A 11 17.06 4.85 12.45
CA ASP A 11 17.77 4.96 11.17
C ASP A 11 16.91 4.56 9.96
N ALA A 12 15.91 3.69 10.15
CA ALA A 12 15.03 3.28 9.07
C ALA A 12 14.09 4.42 8.65
N PHE A 13 13.59 5.21 9.61
CA PHE A 13 12.73 6.36 9.30
C PHE A 13 13.50 7.52 8.67
N ASP A 14 14.75 7.72 9.05
CA ASP A 14 15.62 8.72 8.41
C ASP A 14 15.83 8.36 6.93
N ARG A 15 16.15 7.10 6.62
CA ARG A 15 16.26 6.63 5.24
C ARG A 15 14.98 6.82 4.43
N ILE A 16 13.83 6.43 4.98
CA ILE A 16 12.55 6.60 4.29
C ILE A 16 12.32 8.08 3.99
N ALA A 17 12.58 8.96 4.95
CA ALA A 17 12.41 10.38 4.76
C ALA A 17 13.34 10.94 3.67
N ASP A 18 14.61 10.55 3.68
CA ASP A 18 15.60 10.97 2.68
C ASP A 18 15.23 10.49 1.27
N ASP A 19 14.83 9.22 1.14
CA ASP A 19 14.39 8.64 -0.14
C ASP A 19 13.13 9.33 -0.67
N LEU A 20 12.14 9.59 0.20
CA LEU A 20 10.93 10.34 -0.18
C LEU A 20 11.25 11.78 -0.60
N ALA A 21 12.18 12.46 0.08
CA ALA A 21 12.58 13.81 -0.26
C ALA A 21 13.37 13.88 -1.57
N ARG A 22 14.30 12.93 -1.79
CA ARG A 22 15.18 12.89 -2.95
C ARG A 22 14.47 12.35 -4.20
N ASP A 23 13.89 11.16 -4.07
CA ASP A 23 13.40 10.37 -5.20
C ASP A 23 11.88 10.36 -5.29
N GLY A 24 11.18 10.67 -4.20
CA GLY A 24 9.71 10.64 -4.12
C GLY A 24 9.12 9.27 -3.77
N TYR A 25 9.96 8.25 -3.61
CA TYR A 25 9.55 6.90 -3.21
C TYR A 25 10.64 6.22 -2.39
N SER A 26 10.28 5.23 -1.59
CA SER A 26 11.21 4.39 -0.83
C SER A 26 10.76 2.94 -0.83
N LEU A 27 11.73 2.01 -0.94
CA LEU A 27 11.51 0.57 -0.83
C LEU A 27 12.18 0.05 0.44
N CYS A 28 11.38 -0.59 1.29
CA CYS A 28 11.84 -1.11 2.56
C CYS A 28 11.51 -2.60 2.65
N ASP A 29 12.55 -3.42 2.78
CA ASP A 29 12.39 -4.84 3.10
C ASP A 29 12.47 -5.03 4.61
N SER A 30 11.60 -5.88 5.15
CA SER A 30 11.64 -6.33 6.55
C SER A 30 11.50 -5.23 7.61
N LEU A 31 10.79 -4.14 7.29
CA LEU A 31 10.54 -3.04 8.22
C LEU A 31 9.38 -3.32 9.19
N VAL A 32 8.37 -4.04 8.72
CA VAL A 32 7.22 -4.46 9.53
C VAL A 32 7.60 -5.74 10.31
N PRO A 33 7.30 -5.82 11.62
CA PRO A 33 7.59 -7.01 12.42
C PRO A 33 7.04 -8.30 11.80
N GLU A 34 7.84 -9.37 11.85
CA GLU A 34 7.52 -10.63 11.16
C GLU A 34 6.24 -11.28 11.70
N ASP A 35 6.00 -11.22 13.01
CA ASP A 35 4.78 -11.71 13.66
C ASP A 35 3.53 -10.99 13.14
N LEU A 36 3.61 -9.67 12.97
CA LEU A 36 2.54 -8.87 12.37
C LEU A 36 2.34 -9.23 10.89
N LEU A 37 3.41 -9.46 10.12
CA LEU A 37 3.31 -9.87 8.72
C LEU A 37 2.57 -11.20 8.57
N TRP A 38 2.88 -12.19 9.41
CA TRP A 38 2.18 -13.48 9.39
C TRP A 38 0.73 -13.37 9.83
N ALA A 39 0.44 -12.58 10.87
CA ALA A 39 -0.94 -12.33 11.29
C ALA A 39 -1.79 -11.65 10.19
N LEU A 40 -1.21 -10.68 9.47
CA LEU A 40 -1.83 -10.06 8.31
C LEU A 40 -1.99 -11.05 7.15
N TYR A 41 -1.00 -11.91 6.89
CA TYR A 41 -1.08 -12.95 5.88
C TYR A 41 -2.22 -13.94 6.15
N GLU A 42 -2.39 -14.39 7.39
CA GLU A 42 -3.51 -15.25 7.78
C GLU A 42 -4.86 -14.54 7.56
N ARG A 43 -4.92 -13.25 7.92
CA ARG A 43 -6.12 -12.44 7.75
C ARG A 43 -6.46 -12.16 6.29
N VAL A 44 -5.48 -11.98 5.40
CA VAL A 44 -5.71 -11.79 3.95
C VAL A 44 -5.73 -13.10 3.17
N GLY A 45 -5.33 -14.22 3.76
CA GLY A 45 -5.15 -15.49 3.06
C GLY A 45 -6.44 -16.17 2.60
N PRO A 46 -6.34 -17.28 1.87
CA PRO A 46 -7.48 -17.94 1.23
C PRO A 46 -8.54 -18.47 2.21
N ARG A 47 -8.18 -18.65 3.49
CA ARG A 47 -9.07 -19.10 4.57
C ARG A 47 -9.77 -17.97 5.32
N SER A 48 -9.51 -16.71 4.95
CA SER A 48 -10.11 -15.57 5.64
C SER A 48 -11.63 -15.57 5.54
N ARG A 49 -12.25 -15.12 6.63
CA ARG A 49 -13.69 -14.84 6.71
C ARG A 49 -14.01 -13.35 6.56
N ALA A 50 -13.01 -12.51 6.28
CA ALA A 50 -13.22 -11.10 6.01
C ALA A 50 -14.13 -10.92 4.78
N GLY A 51 -15.03 -9.95 4.85
CA GLY A 51 -15.99 -9.64 3.80
C GLY A 51 -15.35 -8.94 2.61
N PHE A 52 -14.58 -9.68 1.79
CA PHE A 52 -13.97 -9.14 0.59
C PHE A 52 -15.03 -8.75 -0.45
N LYS A 53 -14.93 -7.53 -0.96
CA LYS A 53 -15.80 -6.98 -2.00
C LYS A 53 -14.97 -6.68 -3.24
N ARG A 54 -15.64 -6.60 -4.39
CA ARG A 54 -14.97 -6.18 -5.62
C ARG A 54 -14.56 -4.72 -5.50
N ALA A 55 -13.36 -4.40 -5.96
CA ALA A 55 -12.88 -3.05 -5.93
C ALA A 55 -13.45 -2.22 -7.09
N GLY A 56 -13.67 -0.93 -6.84
CA GLY A 56 -14.07 0.04 -7.87
C GLY A 56 -13.06 1.18 -8.00
N VAL A 57 -13.40 2.13 -8.87
CA VAL A 57 -12.63 3.34 -9.16
C VAL A 57 -13.57 4.55 -9.00
N GLY A 58 -13.07 5.67 -8.47
CA GLY A 58 -13.86 6.89 -8.20
C GLY A 58 -14.32 7.02 -6.73
N ARG A 59 -14.90 8.18 -6.38
CA ARG A 59 -15.50 8.48 -5.06
C ARG A 59 -17.01 8.72 -5.20
N GLU A 60 -17.76 8.39 -4.16
CA GLU A 60 -19.21 8.69 -4.02
C GLU A 60 -20.01 8.37 -5.31
N ASP A 61 -20.68 9.36 -5.90
CA ASP A 61 -21.56 9.22 -7.07
C ASP A 61 -20.81 8.83 -8.36
N SER A 62 -19.48 8.96 -8.37
CA SER A 62 -18.61 8.54 -9.48
C SER A 62 -18.04 7.13 -9.32
N PHE A 63 -18.32 6.45 -8.20
CA PHE A 63 -17.82 5.10 -7.95
C PHE A 63 -18.34 4.11 -8.99
N ARG A 64 -17.43 3.52 -9.76
CA ARG A 64 -17.74 2.51 -10.76
C ARG A 64 -16.86 1.30 -10.58
N VAL A 65 -17.49 0.14 -10.45
CA VAL A 65 -16.80 -1.15 -10.55
C VAL A 65 -16.53 -1.44 -12.02
N SER A 66 -15.26 -1.36 -12.44
CA SER A 66 -14.84 -1.61 -13.82
C SER A 66 -13.75 -2.65 -13.89
N GLU A 67 -14.11 -3.87 -14.33
CA GLU A 67 -13.17 -4.99 -14.55
C GLU A 67 -12.11 -4.68 -15.60
N ARG A 68 -12.40 -3.71 -16.47
CA ARG A 68 -11.46 -3.26 -17.49
C ARG A 68 -10.32 -2.44 -16.90
N LEU A 69 -10.49 -1.90 -15.69
CA LEU A 69 -9.49 -1.07 -15.01
C LEU A 69 -8.78 -1.85 -13.91
N ARG A 70 -9.54 -2.53 -13.04
CA ARG A 70 -9.02 -3.35 -11.96
C ARG A 70 -9.87 -4.58 -11.73
N SER A 71 -9.25 -5.69 -11.32
CA SER A 71 -9.92 -6.99 -11.15
C SER A 71 -9.66 -7.65 -9.79
N ASP A 72 -9.16 -6.88 -8.83
CA ASP A 72 -8.94 -7.33 -7.46
C ASP A 72 -10.18 -7.22 -6.57
N THR A 73 -10.14 -7.95 -5.45
CA THR A 73 -11.10 -7.81 -4.36
C THR A 73 -10.42 -7.22 -3.14
N ILE A 74 -11.12 -6.33 -2.45
CA ILE A 74 -10.59 -5.57 -1.32
C ILE A 74 -11.41 -5.79 -0.04
N HIS A 75 -10.76 -5.56 1.09
CA HIS A 75 -11.38 -5.46 2.41
C HIS A 75 -10.71 -4.31 3.15
N TRP A 76 -11.47 -3.26 3.44
CA TRP A 76 -10.98 -2.12 4.22
C TRP A 76 -10.66 -2.57 5.63
N LEU A 77 -9.51 -2.13 6.14
CA LEU A 77 -9.08 -2.45 7.50
C LEU A 77 -9.75 -1.50 8.49
N ASP A 78 -10.06 -2.03 9.66
CA ASP A 78 -10.53 -1.27 10.82
C ASP A 78 -9.87 -1.79 12.10
N HIS A 79 -10.33 -1.29 13.26
CA HIS A 79 -9.79 -1.68 14.56
C HIS A 79 -10.49 -2.91 15.17
N ASP A 80 -11.44 -3.54 14.46
CA ASP A 80 -12.25 -4.64 15.01
C ASP A 80 -11.49 -5.99 14.98
N TYR A 81 -10.44 -6.10 14.15
CA TYR A 81 -9.59 -7.29 14.10
C TYR A 81 -8.18 -7.02 14.65
N PRO A 82 -7.63 -7.86 15.55
CA PRO A 82 -6.34 -7.59 16.21
C PRO A 82 -5.17 -7.32 15.26
N ALA A 83 -5.03 -8.12 14.19
CA ALA A 83 -3.94 -7.93 13.22
C ALA A 83 -4.08 -6.65 12.39
N GLU A 84 -5.32 -6.27 12.06
CA GLU A 84 -5.61 -5.04 11.31
C GLU A 84 -5.35 -3.83 12.19
N SER A 85 -5.85 -3.86 13.43
CA SER A 85 -5.60 -2.81 14.43
C SER A 85 -4.10 -2.65 14.71
N ALA A 86 -3.34 -3.74 14.86
CA ALA A 86 -1.89 -3.67 15.07
C ALA A 86 -1.16 -3.00 13.88
N TYR A 87 -1.58 -3.31 12.65
CA TYR A 87 -1.03 -2.67 11.46
C TYR A 87 -1.39 -1.18 11.36
N LEU A 88 -2.63 -0.81 11.69
CA LEU A 88 -3.05 0.60 11.72
C LEU A 88 -2.24 1.40 12.75
N HIS A 89 -2.00 0.86 13.94
CA HIS A 89 -1.12 1.49 14.93
C HIS A 89 0.32 1.60 14.43
N TRP A 90 0.83 0.59 13.73
CA TRP A 90 2.16 0.63 13.14
C TRP A 90 2.30 1.73 12.09
N MET A 91 1.31 1.87 11.20
CA MET A 91 1.26 2.93 10.19
C MET A 91 1.06 4.32 10.80
N GLU A 92 0.39 4.42 11.94
CA GLU A 92 0.29 5.67 12.70
C GLU A 92 1.65 6.14 13.24
N GLN A 93 2.48 5.22 13.72
CA GLN A 93 3.85 5.58 14.14
C GLN A 93 4.69 6.06 12.95
N LEU A 94 4.58 5.37 11.80
CA LEU A 94 5.22 5.82 10.56
C LEU A 94 4.75 7.25 10.18
N ARG A 95 3.44 7.54 10.27
CA ARG A 95 2.89 8.87 10.00
C ARG A 95 3.53 9.95 10.86
N LEU A 96 3.62 9.71 12.16
CA LEU A 96 4.18 10.65 13.12
C LEU A 96 5.66 10.92 12.83
N GLU A 97 6.44 9.88 12.57
CA GLU A 97 7.88 9.99 12.30
C GLU A 97 8.17 10.66 10.95
N LEU A 98 7.35 10.42 9.93
CA LEU A 98 7.44 11.13 8.64
C LEU A 98 7.05 12.60 8.78
N ASN A 99 5.98 12.93 9.53
CA ASN A 99 5.62 14.32 9.78
C ASN A 99 6.72 15.08 10.52
N ARG A 100 7.38 14.45 11.48
CA ARG A 100 8.48 15.07 12.24
C ARG A 100 9.67 15.44 11.36
N ARG A 101 9.93 14.65 10.31
CA ARG A 101 11.11 14.82 9.43
C ARG A 101 10.82 15.66 8.20
N LEU A 102 9.65 15.48 7.61
CA LEU A 102 9.32 16.01 6.28
C LEU A 102 8.24 17.10 6.34
N MET A 103 7.59 17.32 7.49
CA MET A 103 6.52 18.31 7.65
C MET A 103 5.38 18.14 6.64
N LEU A 104 5.07 16.90 6.24
CA LEU A 104 4.07 16.58 5.21
C LEU A 104 2.62 16.87 5.63
N GLY A 105 2.37 17.13 6.92
CA GLY A 105 1.03 17.41 7.43
C GLY A 105 0.07 16.22 7.35
N LEU A 106 0.59 15.00 7.23
CA LEU A 106 -0.22 13.78 7.16
C LEU A 106 -1.13 13.72 8.39
N PHE A 107 -2.43 13.62 8.18
CA PHE A 107 -3.44 13.69 9.23
C PHE A 107 -4.06 12.34 9.54
N ASP A 108 -4.36 11.54 8.50
CA ASP A 108 -5.09 10.29 8.63
C ASP A 108 -4.54 9.22 7.68
N PHE A 109 -4.84 7.95 7.95
CA PHE A 109 -4.41 6.81 7.15
C PHE A 109 -5.56 5.84 6.92
N GLU A 110 -5.90 5.61 5.65
CA GLU A 110 -6.89 4.61 5.25
C GLU A 110 -6.20 3.50 4.46
N CYS A 111 -6.58 2.24 4.66
CA CYS A 111 -6.01 1.13 3.91
C CYS A 111 -6.97 -0.05 3.77
N HIS A 112 -6.68 -0.89 2.79
CA HIS A 112 -7.42 -2.12 2.56
C HIS A 112 -6.48 -3.26 2.16
N PHE A 113 -6.85 -4.49 2.52
CA PHE A 113 -6.30 -5.66 1.85
C PHE A 113 -6.69 -5.62 0.38
N ALA A 114 -5.80 -6.08 -0.50
CA ALA A 114 -6.08 -6.31 -1.90
C ALA A 114 -5.69 -7.75 -2.27
N ARG A 115 -6.61 -8.46 -2.91
CA ARG A 115 -6.41 -9.82 -3.43
C ARG A 115 -6.53 -9.83 -4.93
N TYR A 116 -5.45 -10.20 -5.59
CA TYR A 116 -5.41 -10.42 -7.03
C TYR A 116 -5.42 -11.94 -7.24
N LYS A 117 -6.48 -12.43 -7.91
CA LYS A 117 -6.50 -13.80 -8.42
C LYS A 117 -5.49 -13.93 -9.56
N ARG A 118 -5.20 -15.18 -9.98
CA ARG A 118 -4.37 -15.42 -11.16
C ARG A 118 -4.91 -14.64 -12.36
N GLY A 119 -4.05 -13.86 -13.02
CA GLY A 119 -4.37 -13.02 -14.17
C GLY A 119 -5.04 -11.69 -13.84
N ALA A 120 -5.39 -11.43 -12.57
CA ALA A 120 -5.91 -10.13 -12.15
C ALA A 120 -4.83 -9.06 -12.23
N PHE A 121 -5.25 -7.84 -12.50
CA PHE A 121 -4.39 -6.68 -12.80
C PHE A 121 -5.02 -5.40 -12.29
N TYR A 122 -4.23 -4.33 -12.31
CA TYR A 122 -4.70 -2.96 -12.15
C TYR A 122 -3.97 -2.09 -13.18
N LYS A 123 -4.70 -1.43 -14.08
CA LYS A 123 -4.10 -0.62 -15.16
C LYS A 123 -3.42 0.65 -14.65
N THR A 124 -2.52 1.21 -15.47
CA THR A 124 -1.83 2.47 -15.16
C THR A 124 -2.81 3.55 -14.69
N HIS A 125 -2.52 4.12 -13.53
CA HIS A 125 -3.32 5.15 -12.87
C HIS A 125 -2.47 5.99 -11.93
N LEU A 126 -3.03 7.11 -11.47
CA LEU A 126 -2.55 7.85 -10.31
C LEU A 126 -3.48 7.63 -9.12
N ASP A 127 -2.91 7.62 -7.93
CA ASP A 127 -3.66 7.53 -6.68
C ASP A 127 -4.28 8.86 -6.26
N ALA A 128 -3.64 9.95 -6.68
CA ALA A 128 -4.08 11.32 -6.49
C ALA A 128 -3.88 12.08 -7.80
N PHE A 129 -4.95 12.72 -8.30
CA PHE A 129 -4.80 13.77 -9.30
C PHE A 129 -4.53 15.09 -8.59
N ALA A 130 -3.60 15.89 -9.11
CA ALA A 130 -3.21 17.17 -8.53
C ALA A 130 -4.44 18.05 -8.24
N GLY A 131 -4.57 18.50 -6.99
CA GLY A 131 -5.68 19.35 -6.54
C GLY A 131 -7.04 18.66 -6.39
N GLN A 132 -7.15 17.35 -6.64
CA GLN A 132 -8.43 16.62 -6.59
C GLN A 132 -8.55 15.66 -5.42
N THR A 133 -7.46 15.39 -4.70
CA THR A 133 -7.49 14.50 -3.54
C THR A 133 -6.62 15.03 -2.41
N ASN A 134 -6.96 14.61 -1.20
CA ASN A 134 -6.16 14.84 0.00
C ASN A 134 -5.09 13.77 0.24
N ARG A 135 -4.84 12.84 -0.69
CA ARG A 135 -3.85 11.77 -0.55
C ARG A 135 -2.46 12.28 -0.93
N ILE A 136 -1.52 12.20 0.02
CA ILE A 136 -0.15 12.69 -0.15
C ILE A 136 0.82 11.54 -0.39
N LEU A 137 0.71 10.47 0.39
CA LEU A 137 1.64 9.35 0.35
C LEU A 137 0.88 8.03 0.24
N SER A 138 1.20 7.27 -0.81
CA SER A 138 0.71 5.91 -1.02
C SER A 138 1.64 4.90 -0.37
N SER A 139 1.05 3.80 0.09
CA SER A 139 1.76 2.68 0.70
C SER A 139 1.26 1.36 0.13
N VAL A 140 2.18 0.43 -0.13
CA VAL A 140 1.86 -0.96 -0.51
C VAL A 140 2.75 -1.90 0.30
N LEU A 141 2.16 -2.65 1.22
CA LEU A 141 2.81 -3.74 1.93
C LEU A 141 2.49 -5.08 1.28
N TYR A 142 3.50 -5.87 0.97
CA TYR A 142 3.35 -7.17 0.32
C TYR A 142 3.34 -8.33 1.31
N LEU A 143 2.42 -9.27 1.09
CA LEU A 143 2.14 -10.39 2.00
C LEU A 143 2.22 -11.74 1.27
N ASN A 144 3.23 -11.93 0.41
CA ASN A 144 3.39 -13.15 -0.38
C ASN A 144 4.65 -13.94 0.06
N PRO A 145 4.51 -14.96 0.94
CA PRO A 145 5.64 -15.67 1.57
C PRO A 145 6.69 -16.22 0.60
N THR A 146 6.25 -16.61 -0.60
CA THR A 146 7.12 -17.06 -1.69
C THR A 146 6.71 -16.36 -2.97
N TRP A 147 7.67 -15.79 -3.70
CA TRP A 147 7.42 -15.21 -5.00
C TRP A 147 8.57 -15.49 -5.95
N ALA A 148 8.28 -16.11 -7.10
CA ALA A 148 9.27 -16.36 -8.13
C ALA A 148 9.26 -15.23 -9.16
N PRO A 149 10.43 -14.82 -9.70
CA PRO A 149 10.51 -13.73 -10.68
C PRO A 149 9.66 -13.96 -11.95
N ASP A 150 9.44 -15.21 -12.35
CA ASP A 150 8.67 -15.57 -13.56
C ASP A 150 7.14 -15.59 -13.33
N TRP A 151 6.68 -15.25 -12.12
CA TRP A 151 5.26 -15.22 -11.78
C TRP A 151 4.57 -13.90 -12.11
N GLY A 152 5.30 -12.85 -12.46
CA GLY A 152 4.73 -11.53 -12.71
C GLY A 152 4.19 -10.88 -11.43
N GLY A 153 3.16 -10.03 -11.56
CA GLY A 153 2.50 -9.41 -10.41
C GLY A 153 3.20 -8.18 -9.84
N GLU A 154 4.19 -7.65 -10.55
CA GLU A 154 4.95 -6.48 -10.16
C GLU A 154 4.07 -5.24 -10.12
N LEU A 155 4.37 -4.34 -9.19
CA LEU A 155 3.99 -2.94 -9.29
C LEU A 155 5.01 -2.25 -10.19
N VAL A 156 4.58 -1.67 -11.29
CA VAL A 156 5.45 -0.86 -12.15
C VAL A 156 5.09 0.61 -11.96
N MET A 157 6.08 1.41 -11.59
CA MET A 157 5.95 2.85 -11.40
C MET A 157 6.60 3.58 -12.57
N TYR A 158 5.93 4.60 -13.06
CA TYR A 158 6.36 5.40 -14.20
C TYR A 158 6.62 6.85 -13.78
N ARG A 159 7.46 7.54 -14.56
CA ARG A 159 7.75 8.97 -14.39
C ARG A 159 6.57 9.84 -14.82
N ASN A 160 5.83 9.37 -15.81
CA ASN A 160 4.67 10.00 -16.44
C ASN A 160 3.81 8.90 -17.10
N PHE A 161 2.68 9.29 -17.71
CA PHE A 161 1.82 8.34 -18.41
C PHE A 161 2.39 7.86 -19.76
N ASP A 162 3.52 8.42 -20.21
CA ASP A 162 4.16 8.08 -21.49
C ASP A 162 4.96 6.77 -21.43
N GLY A 163 5.11 6.19 -20.24
CA GLY A 163 5.63 4.83 -20.04
C GLY A 163 7.08 4.72 -19.59
N ASP A 164 7.73 5.83 -19.23
CA ASP A 164 9.09 5.83 -18.69
C ASP A 164 9.14 5.16 -17.30
N VAL A 165 9.62 3.91 -17.23
CA VAL A 165 9.69 3.14 -15.97
C VAL A 165 10.69 3.78 -15.01
N VAL A 166 10.24 4.07 -13.80
CA VAL A 166 11.06 4.52 -12.67
C VAL A 166 11.50 3.33 -11.81
N GLU A 167 10.56 2.42 -11.54
CA GLU A 167 10.82 1.26 -10.68
C GLU A 167 9.87 0.10 -11.00
N THR A 168 10.34 -1.13 -10.81
CA THR A 168 9.55 -2.36 -10.93
C THR A 168 9.68 -3.19 -9.65
N VAL A 169 8.61 -3.22 -8.86
CA VAL A 169 8.61 -3.81 -7.53
C VAL A 169 7.98 -5.19 -7.52
N ALA A 170 8.80 -6.21 -7.27
CA ALA A 170 8.32 -7.55 -6.99
C ALA A 170 7.54 -7.60 -5.65
N PRO A 171 6.40 -8.31 -5.58
CA PRO A 171 5.53 -8.31 -4.41
C PRO A 171 6.01 -9.27 -3.31
N LEU A 172 7.24 -9.12 -2.84
CA LEU A 172 7.91 -10.01 -1.87
C LEU A 172 7.34 -9.84 -0.45
N PHE A 173 7.26 -10.92 0.33
CA PHE A 173 6.80 -10.86 1.73
C PHE A 173 7.55 -9.81 2.56
N GLY A 174 6.80 -8.93 3.23
CA GLY A 174 7.36 -7.89 4.11
C GLY A 174 7.96 -6.70 3.40
N ARG A 175 7.95 -6.66 2.06
CA ARG A 175 8.34 -5.48 1.29
C ARG A 175 7.27 -4.41 1.38
N LEU A 176 7.65 -3.24 1.88
CA LEU A 176 6.85 -2.03 1.91
C LEU A 176 7.38 -1.06 0.85
N VAL A 177 6.47 -0.53 0.03
CA VAL A 177 6.74 0.57 -0.90
C VAL A 177 5.97 1.78 -0.43
N LEU A 178 6.65 2.93 -0.35
CA LEU A 178 6.05 4.24 -0.09
C LEU A 178 6.33 5.14 -1.28
N PHE A 179 5.35 5.89 -1.77
CA PHE A 179 5.56 6.82 -2.88
C PHE A 179 4.57 7.98 -2.88
N LEU A 180 5.00 9.16 -3.34
CA LEU A 180 4.15 10.34 -3.45
C LEU A 180 2.97 10.06 -4.41
N SER A 181 1.74 10.18 -3.89
CA SER A 181 0.53 9.69 -4.55
C SER A 181 0.21 10.39 -5.88
N GLU A 182 0.65 11.64 -6.04
CA GLU A 182 0.42 12.46 -7.23
C GLU A 182 1.52 12.33 -8.30
N ARG A 183 2.66 11.74 -7.96
CA ARG A 183 3.88 11.81 -8.79
C ARG A 183 4.06 10.62 -9.72
N PHE A 184 3.62 9.44 -9.32
CA PHE A 184 3.96 8.20 -10.02
C PHE A 184 2.72 7.50 -10.57
N PRO A 185 2.42 7.66 -11.87
CA PRO A 185 1.53 6.73 -12.54
C PRO A 185 2.05 5.31 -12.36
N HIS A 186 1.19 4.38 -12.02
CA HIS A 186 1.62 3.02 -11.72
C HIS A 186 0.55 1.98 -12.08
N GLU A 187 1.00 0.76 -12.32
CA GLU A 187 0.15 -0.37 -12.65
C GLU A 187 0.57 -1.63 -11.89
N VAL A 188 -0.38 -2.56 -11.72
CA VAL A 188 -0.11 -3.91 -11.21
C VAL A 188 -0.22 -4.88 -12.38
N LYS A 189 0.91 -5.48 -12.76
CA LYS A 189 0.99 -6.48 -13.81
C LYS A 189 0.18 -7.73 -13.43
N PRO A 190 -0.37 -8.47 -14.41
CA PRO A 190 -1.00 -9.75 -14.16
C PRO A 190 -0.04 -10.74 -13.49
N ALA A 191 -0.51 -11.42 -12.44
CA ALA A 191 0.26 -12.44 -11.74
C ALA A 191 -0.19 -13.86 -12.11
N ARG A 192 0.74 -14.82 -12.13
CA ARG A 192 0.46 -16.26 -12.32
C ARG A 192 0.03 -16.96 -11.04
N ARG A 193 0.20 -16.32 -9.88
CA ARG A 193 -0.24 -16.77 -8.55
C ARG A 193 -1.18 -15.76 -7.91
N GLN A 194 -1.82 -16.18 -6.81
CA GLN A 194 -2.58 -15.24 -5.99
C GLN A 194 -1.61 -14.25 -5.34
N ARG A 195 -1.90 -12.95 -5.47
CA ARG A 195 -1.08 -11.87 -4.92
C ARG A 195 -1.89 -11.13 -3.86
N TYR A 196 -1.27 -10.96 -2.70
CA TYR A 196 -1.82 -10.26 -1.56
C TYR A 196 -0.98 -9.04 -1.20
N SER A 197 -1.66 -7.97 -0.85
CA SER A 197 -1.05 -6.76 -0.32
C SER A 197 -2.00 -6.03 0.62
N VAL A 198 -1.47 -5.11 1.41
CA VAL A 198 -2.23 -3.99 1.99
C VAL A 198 -1.87 -2.75 1.19
N ALA A 199 -2.86 -2.12 0.57
CA ALA A 199 -2.71 -0.83 -0.09
C ALA A 199 -3.35 0.25 0.77
N GLY A 200 -2.69 1.39 0.94
CA GLY A 200 -3.19 2.46 1.79
C GLY A 200 -2.64 3.83 1.46
N TRP A 201 -3.28 4.86 1.98
CA TRP A 201 -2.99 6.25 1.67
C TRP A 201 -2.98 7.10 2.94
N PHE A 202 -1.90 7.85 3.13
CA PHE A 202 -1.85 8.94 4.10
C PHE A 202 -2.45 10.20 3.48
N ARG A 203 -3.30 10.86 4.26
CA ARG A 203 -4.10 12.00 3.79
C ARG A 203 -3.86 13.23 4.65
N VAL A 204 -3.97 14.42 4.06
CA VAL A 204 -4.08 15.69 4.79
C VAL A 204 -5.56 16.01 5.06
N ARG A 205 -5.82 16.96 5.97
CA ARG A 205 -7.18 17.49 6.13
C ARG A 205 -7.59 18.23 4.85
N GLU A 206 -8.81 18.02 4.40
CA GLU A 206 -9.41 18.91 3.41
C GLU A 206 -9.62 20.27 4.09
N ILE A 207 -9.11 21.34 3.48
CA ILE A 207 -9.44 22.70 3.90
C ILE A 207 -10.80 22.97 3.26
N LEU A 208 -11.84 23.04 4.11
CA LEU A 208 -13.20 23.45 3.73
C LEU A 208 -13.22 24.88 3.21
#